data_AF-A0A967L606-F1
#
_entry.id   AF-A0A967L606-F1
#
_cell.length_a   1.000
_cell.length_b   1.000
_cell.length_c   1.000
_cell.angle_alpha   90.00
_cell.angle_beta   90.00
_cell.angle_gamma   90.00
#
_symmetry.space_group_name_H-M   'P 1'
#
loop_
_entity.id
_entity.type
_entity.pdbx_description
1 polymer ?
#
loop_
_entity_poly.entity_id
_entity_poly.type
_entity_poly.pdbx_seq_one_letter_code
_entity_poly.pdbx_strand_id
1 'polypeptide(L)'
;MRLRVDQLPGHLEGTLAPVYVLGGDEPLQVQEARDAIRAAAARAGFIERVVLNVETGFDWGTLRQHADSLSLFGDRRLIDLRLASGKPGDAG
;
A
#
# COMPACT_ATOMS: atom_id res chain seq x y z
N MET A 1 -9.78 10.05 5.53
CA MET A 1 -11.10 9.81 4.91
C MET A 1 -11.41 8.32 5.02
N ARG A 2 -12.62 7.93 5.39
CA ARG A 2 -13.07 6.53 5.39
C ARG A 2 -13.87 6.29 4.11
N LEU A 3 -13.46 5.31 3.32
CA LEU A 3 -14.16 4.89 2.10
C LEU A 3 -14.76 3.50 2.31
N ARG A 4 -15.96 3.30 1.77
CA ARG A 4 -16.50 1.95 1.57
C ARG A 4 -15.91 1.36 0.28
N VAL A 5 -15.92 0.04 0.15
CA VAL A 5 -15.33 -0.67 -0.99
C VAL A 5 -15.95 -0.23 -2.32
N ASP A 6 -17.26 -0.01 -2.34
CA ASP A 6 -18.04 0.47 -3.50
C ASP A 6 -17.67 1.89 -3.93
N GLN A 7 -17.13 2.71 -3.02
CA GLN A 7 -16.69 4.08 -3.30
C GLN A 7 -15.24 4.16 -3.81
N LEU A 8 -14.47 3.08 -3.65
CA LEU A 8 -13.06 3.04 -4.00
C LEU A 8 -12.80 3.27 -5.50
N PRO A 9 -13.52 2.65 -6.45
CA PRO A 9 -13.26 2.84 -7.88
C PRO A 9 -13.34 4.31 -8.30
N GLY A 10 -14.42 5.01 -7.92
CA GLY A 10 -14.59 6.43 -8.24
C GLY A 10 -13.56 7.33 -7.57
N HIS A 11 -13.08 6.97 -6.37
CA HIS A 11 -11.98 7.69 -5.72
C HIS A 11 -10.66 7.55 -6.50
N LEU A 12 -10.38 6.36 -7.03
CA LEU A 12 -9.14 6.04 -7.76
C LEU A 12 -9.07 6.63 -9.18
N GLU A 13 -10.16 7.22 -9.68
CA GLU A 13 -10.17 8.01 -10.93
C GLU A 13 -9.55 9.40 -10.75
N GLY A 14 -9.54 9.91 -9.52
CA GLY A 14 -8.97 11.21 -9.18
C GLY A 14 -7.48 11.15 -8.82
N THR A 15 -7.03 12.13 -8.05
CA THR A 15 -5.67 12.13 -7.50
C THR A 15 -5.55 11.06 -6.41
N LEU A 16 -4.60 10.14 -6.59
CA LEU A 16 -4.32 9.10 -5.60
C LEU A 16 -3.86 9.72 -4.29
N ALA A 17 -4.43 9.26 -3.17
CA ALA A 17 -3.91 9.56 -1.85
C ALA A 17 -2.48 8.97 -1.69
N PRO A 18 -1.60 9.63 -0.93
CA PRO A 18 -0.23 9.14 -0.71
C PRO A 18 -0.18 7.87 0.13
N VAL A 19 -1.21 7.59 0.94
CA VAL A 19 -1.30 6.42 1.83
C VAL A 19 -2.73 5.88 1.81
N TYR A 20 -2.86 4.56 1.66
CA TYR A 20 -4.11 3.83 1.81
C TYR A 20 -3.98 2.80 2.93
N VAL A 21 -4.90 2.82 3.88
CA VAL A 21 -5.01 1.79 4.92
C VAL A 21 -6.19 0.90 4.58
N LEU A 22 -5.90 -0.37 4.30
CA LEU A 22 -6.89 -1.38 3.99
C LEU A 22 -7.12 -2.25 5.22
N GLY A 23 -8.38 -2.34 5.66
CA GLY A 23 -8.77 -3.20 6.78
C GLY A 23 -10.25 -3.53 6.69
N GLY A 24 -10.56 -4.80 6.91
CA GLY A 24 -11.91 -5.35 6.89
C GLY A 24 -11.89 -6.84 7.23
N ASP A 25 -13.04 -7.36 7.63
CA ASP A 25 -13.19 -8.76 8.07
C ASP A 25 -13.33 -9.74 6.90
N GLU A 26 -13.56 -9.21 5.69
CA GLU A 26 -13.73 -9.94 4.43
C GLU A 26 -12.40 -9.95 3.64
N PRO A 27 -11.64 -11.06 3.60
CA PRO A 27 -10.32 -11.09 2.97
C PRO A 27 -10.35 -10.78 1.47
N LEU A 28 -11.40 -11.23 0.77
CA LEU A 28 -11.58 -11.01 -0.66
C LEU A 28 -11.74 -9.52 -0.97
N GLN A 29 -12.56 -8.80 -0.19
CA GLN A 29 -12.77 -7.37 -0.39
C GLN A 29 -11.47 -6.57 -0.16
N VAL A 30 -10.67 -6.95 0.84
CA VAL A 30 -9.36 -6.33 1.09
C VAL A 30 -8.40 -6.59 -0.08
N GLN A 31 -8.42 -7.80 -0.64
CA GLN A 31 -7.61 -8.15 -1.80
C GLN A 31 -8.04 -7.33 -3.04
N GLU A 32 -9.32 -7.27 -3.34
CA GLU A 32 -9.86 -6.52 -4.48
C GLU A 32 -9.55 -5.03 -4.37
N ALA A 33 -9.69 -4.46 -3.16
CA ALA A 33 -9.32 -3.07 -2.91
C ALA A 33 -7.81 -2.82 -3.16
N ARG A 34 -6.95 -3.73 -2.71
CA ARG A 34 -5.50 -3.67 -2.95
C ARG A 34 -5.19 -3.75 -4.44
N ASP A 35 -5.85 -4.64 -5.17
CA ASP A 35 -5.68 -4.81 -6.60
C ASP A 35 -6.14 -3.58 -7.39
N ALA A 36 -7.25 -2.96 -7.00
CA ALA A 36 -7.74 -1.72 -7.58
C ALA A 36 -6.74 -0.56 -7.37
N ILE A 37 -6.22 -0.38 -6.15
CA ILE A 37 -5.21 0.64 -5.83
C ILE A 37 -3.93 0.42 -6.65
N ARG A 38 -3.46 -0.83 -6.74
CA ARG A 38 -2.28 -1.19 -7.55
C ARG A 38 -2.50 -0.84 -9.02
N ALA A 39 -3.65 -1.19 -9.58
CA ALA A 39 -3.96 -0.88 -10.98
C ALA A 39 -4.00 0.63 -11.23
N ALA A 40 -4.56 1.41 -10.29
CA ALA A 40 -4.59 2.86 -10.39
C ALA A 40 -3.20 3.49 -10.24
N ALA A 41 -2.38 3.00 -9.30
CA ALA A 41 -1.00 3.42 -9.14
C ALA A 41 -0.17 3.16 -10.41
N ALA A 42 -0.33 1.99 -11.05
CA ALA A 42 0.34 1.68 -12.30
C ALA A 42 -0.04 2.67 -13.42
N ARG A 43 -1.34 3.00 -13.57
CA ARG A 43 -1.80 4.05 -14.51
C ARG A 43 -1.24 5.42 -14.19
N ALA A 44 -1.07 5.70 -12.89
CA ALA A 44 -0.43 6.89 -12.40
C ALA A 44 1.10 6.80 -12.41
N GLY A 45 1.74 5.88 -13.14
CA GLY A 45 3.19 5.85 -13.33
C GLY A 45 4.01 5.34 -12.14
N PHE A 46 3.39 4.63 -11.20
CA PHE A 46 4.09 3.88 -10.16
C PHE A 46 4.47 2.50 -10.72
N ILE A 47 5.65 2.40 -11.32
CA ILE A 47 6.08 1.20 -12.04
C ILE A 47 6.86 0.23 -11.15
N GLU A 48 7.45 0.72 -10.06
CA GLU A 48 8.09 -0.13 -9.06
C GLU A 48 7.09 -0.54 -7.98
N ARG A 49 7.14 -1.81 -7.57
CA ARG A 49 6.38 -2.32 -6.42
C ARG A 49 7.29 -3.05 -5.46
N VAL A 50 7.24 -2.67 -4.19
CA VAL A 50 7.89 -3.39 -3.10
C VAL A 50 6.80 -3.94 -2.18
N VAL A 51 6.84 -5.23 -1.87
CA VAL A 51 5.92 -5.86 -0.92
C VAL A 51 6.70 -6.19 0.35
N LEU A 52 6.25 -5.69 1.49
CA LEU A 52 6.86 -5.95 2.80
C LEU A 52 5.83 -6.65 3.68
N ASN A 53 6.13 -7.87 4.11
CA ASN A 53 5.29 -8.60 5.04
C ASN A 53 5.82 -8.38 6.46
N VAL A 54 4.98 -7.82 7.32
CA VAL A 54 5.30 -7.57 8.73
C VAL A 54 4.94 -8.81 9.53
N GLU A 55 5.99 -9.45 10.04
CA GLU A 55 5.94 -10.61 10.91
C GLU A 55 6.73 -10.30 12.20
N THR A 56 6.72 -11.23 13.15
CA THR A 56 7.49 -11.07 14.39
C THR A 56 8.97 -10.88 14.06
N GLY A 57 9.57 -9.78 14.56
CA GLY A 57 10.97 -9.44 14.29
C GLY A 57 11.20 -8.71 12.96
N PHE A 58 10.15 -8.22 12.30
CA PHE A 58 10.27 -7.37 11.12
C PHE A 58 11.14 -6.13 11.40
N ASP A 59 12.09 -5.85 10.50
CA ASP A 59 12.95 -4.67 10.57
C ASP A 59 12.28 -3.46 9.91
N TRP A 60 11.76 -2.55 10.74
CA TRP A 60 11.17 -1.28 10.30
C TRP A 60 12.16 -0.36 9.57
N GLY A 61 13.47 -0.57 9.75
CA GLY A 61 14.51 0.09 8.97
C GLY A 61 14.36 -0.19 7.47
N THR A 62 13.93 -1.40 7.09
CA THR A 62 13.72 -1.80 5.69
C THR A 62 12.60 -0.99 5.03
N LEU A 63 11.48 -0.75 5.73
CA LEU A 63 10.41 0.13 5.22
C LEU A 63 10.95 1.54 4.96
N ARG A 64 11.71 2.09 5.91
CA ARG A 64 12.29 3.42 5.77
C ARG A 64 13.29 3.51 4.63
N GLN A 65 14.16 2.52 4.48
CA GLN A 65 15.10 2.44 3.36
C GLN A 65 14.37 2.46 2.01
N HIS A 66 13.25 1.74 1.87
CA HIS A 66 12.47 1.76 0.65
C HIS A 66 11.72 3.07 0.40
N ALA A 67 11.32 3.78 1.45
CA ALA A 67 10.66 5.08 1.37
C ALA A 67 11.64 6.23 1.06
N ASP A 68 12.84 6.20 1.64
CA ASP A 68 13.88 7.22 1.48
C ASP A 68 14.75 6.98 0.23
N SER A 69 14.75 5.77 -0.32
CA SER A 69 15.47 5.43 -1.56
C SER A 69 14.84 6.13 -2.76
N LEU A 70 15.56 7.09 -3.32
CA LEU A 70 15.29 7.64 -4.65
C LEU A 70 15.50 6.55 -5.70
N SER A 71 14.53 6.37 -6.61
CA SER A 71 14.72 5.51 -7.77
C SER A 71 15.83 6.09 -8.66
N LEU A 72 16.76 5.24 -9.11
CA LEU A 72 17.82 5.63 -10.04
C LEU A 72 17.29 6.08 -11.40
N PHE A 73 16.07 5.66 -11.74
CA PHE A 73 15.41 5.96 -13.00
C PHE A 73 14.34 7.06 -12.87
N GLY A 74 14.18 7.64 -11.68
CA GLY A 74 13.13 8.64 -11.39
C GLY A 74 11.73 8.04 -11.30
N ASP A 75 11.62 6.71 -11.25
CA ASP A 75 10.36 5.99 -11.22
C ASP A 75 9.69 6.09 -9.86
N ARG A 76 8.35 6.19 -9.87
CA ARG A 76 7.55 6.17 -8.64
C ARG A 76 7.40 4.73 -8.16
N ARG A 77 7.50 4.56 -6.84
CA ARG A 77 7.41 3.27 -6.16
C ARG A 77 6.15 3.17 -5.32
N LEU A 78 5.45 2.06 -5.45
CA LEU A 78 4.37 1.64 -4.55
C LEU A 78 4.93 0.67 -3.50
N ILE A 79 4.78 1.00 -2.22
CA ILE A 79 5.12 0.11 -1.11
C ILE A 79 3.82 -0.53 -0.58
N ASP A 80 3.71 -1.85 -0.68
CA ASP A 80 2.61 -2.68 -0.18
C ASP A 80 3.05 -3.35 1.14
N LEU A 81 2.79 -2.65 2.25
CA LEU A 81 3.09 -3.12 3.60
C LEU A 81 1.92 -3.95 4.13
N ARG A 82 2.17 -5.22 4.47
CA ARG A 82 1.16 -6.18 4.90
C ARG A 82 1.34 -6.55 6.36
N LEU A 83 0.34 -6.20 7.17
CA LEU A 83 0.31 -6.49 8.60
C LEU A 83 -0.46 -7.80 8.83
N ALA A 84 0.23 -8.91 9.11
CA ALA A 84 -0.42 -10.21 9.30
C ALA A 84 -1.39 -10.22 10.50
N SER A 85 -1.07 -9.48 11.58
CA SER A 85 -1.89 -9.34 12.79
C SER A 85 -2.84 -8.14 12.74
N GLY A 86 -2.84 -7.38 11.64
CA GLY A 86 -3.54 -6.10 11.53
C GLY A 86 -2.97 -4.97 12.40
N LYS A 87 -1.90 -5.23 13.16
CA LYS A 87 -1.24 -4.26 14.04
C LYS A 87 0.25 -4.13 13.69
N PRO A 88 0.78 -2.90 13.62
CA PRO A 88 2.22 -2.67 13.41
C PRO A 88 3.07 -3.24 14.56
N GLY A 89 2.56 -3.14 15.80
CA GLY A 89 3.30 -3.47 17.02
C GLY A 89 3.96 -2.23 17.60
N ASP A 90 4.79 -2.40 18.64
CA ASP A 90 5.41 -1.26 19.34
C ASP A 90 6.59 -0.65 18.57
N ALA A 91 7.22 -1.45 17.71
CA ALA A 91 8.46 -1.09 17.02
C ALA A 91 8.25 -0.26 15.74
N GLY A 92 7.04 -0.22 15.20
CA GLY A 92 6.72 0.51 13.98
C GLY A 92 5.62 -0.15 13.22
#